data_AF-A0A7J7I2U8-F1
#
_entry.id   AF-A0A7J7I2U8-F1
#
_cell.length_a   1.000
_cell.length_b   1.000
_cell.length_c   1.000
_cell.angle_alpha   90.00
_cell.angle_beta   90.00
_cell.angle_gamma   90.00
#
_symmetry.space_group_name_H-M   'P 1'
#
loop_
_entity.id
_entity.type
_entity.pdbx_description
1 polymer ?
#
loop_
_entity_poly.entity_id
_entity_poly.type
_entity_poly.pdbx_seq_one_letter_code
_entity_poly.pdbx_strand_id
1 'polypeptide(L)'
;MEHTLASISHSLGKGEVVNCSEKQNANLFHGVLGGLGQLGIITRARISLEPAPKMVKWIRVLYSDFSTFIRDQEHLISAKNTFDYIEGFVIINKTGLLNNWRSSFNPQDLVQANQFQSDGRTIYCLELAKNINLEKNDIIYQLRHVMTHQSSTIEIENLSQLSYISSTLFVLEVSYVEFLDRVHVSEIKRLVGSSTPMAQSFRS
;
A
#
# COMPACT_ATOMS: atom_id res chain seq x y z
N MET A 1 -13.61 20.02 -1.30
CA MET A 1 -13.10 19.24 -2.45
C MET A 1 -14.30 18.59 -3.07
N GLU A 2 -14.76 19.07 -4.22
CA GLU A 2 -16.01 18.55 -4.79
C GLU A 2 -15.92 18.59 -6.32
N HIS A 3 -16.50 17.55 -6.93
CA HIS A 3 -16.78 17.35 -8.35
C HIS A 3 -15.70 16.60 -9.15
N THR A 4 -15.74 15.28 -9.01
CA THR A 4 -15.47 14.40 -10.15
C THR A 4 -16.53 14.66 -11.22
N LEU A 5 -16.08 14.98 -12.43
CA LEU A 5 -16.92 15.15 -13.62
C LEU A 5 -16.60 14.01 -14.56
N ALA A 6 -17.61 13.25 -14.95
CA ALA A 6 -17.46 12.19 -15.95
C ALA A 6 -18.16 12.60 -17.25
N SER A 7 -17.45 12.50 -18.37
CA SER A 7 -18.08 12.49 -19.70
C SER A 7 -18.30 11.03 -20.07
N ILE A 8 -19.54 10.68 -20.38
CA ILE A 8 -19.95 9.31 -20.69
C ILE A 8 -20.49 9.29 -22.10
N SER A 9 -20.05 8.31 -22.89
CA SER A 9 -20.75 7.94 -24.13
C SER A 9 -21.81 6.90 -23.76
N HIS A 10 -23.07 7.30 -23.82
CA HIS A 10 -24.19 6.45 -23.40
C HIS A 10 -24.46 5.38 -24.45
N SER A 11 -24.35 4.11 -24.06
CA SER A 11 -24.43 2.96 -24.97
C SER A 11 -25.83 2.41 -25.19
N LEU A 12 -26.88 3.00 -24.59
CA LEU A 12 -28.29 2.64 -24.86
C LEU A 12 -28.80 3.22 -26.21
N GLY A 13 -28.06 2.95 -27.28
CA GLY A 13 -28.57 2.97 -28.66
C GLY A 13 -28.41 4.24 -29.49
N LYS A 14 -27.94 5.38 -28.94
CA LYS A 14 -27.81 6.64 -29.70
C LYS A 14 -26.40 7.20 -29.86
N GLY A 15 -25.41 6.73 -29.08
CA GLY A 15 -24.04 7.27 -29.14
C GLY A 15 -23.92 8.71 -28.62
N GLU A 16 -24.87 9.16 -27.79
CA GLU A 16 -24.86 10.50 -27.22
C GLU A 16 -23.76 10.64 -26.16
N VAL A 17 -23.00 11.73 -26.24
CA VAL A 17 -21.99 12.11 -25.24
C VAL A 17 -22.65 13.02 -24.21
N VAL A 18 -22.71 12.54 -22.96
CA VAL A 18 -23.36 13.25 -21.85
C VAL A 18 -22.31 13.58 -20.78
N ASN A 19 -22.30 14.84 -20.34
CA ASN A 19 -21.52 15.24 -19.17
C ASN A 19 -22.36 15.04 -17.90
N CYS A 20 -21.77 14.49 -16.85
CA CYS A 20 -22.43 14.29 -15.58
C CYS A 20 -21.51 14.62 -14.38
N SER A 21 -22.14 15.05 -13.29
CA SER A 21 -21.57 15.34 -11.98
C SER A 21 -22.66 15.17 -10.91
N GLU A 22 -22.30 15.34 -9.65
CA GLU A 22 -23.27 15.39 -8.53
C GLU A 22 -24.38 16.44 -8.74
N LYS A 23 -24.09 17.53 -9.47
CA LYS A 23 -25.03 18.65 -9.71
C LYS A 23 -25.73 18.59 -11.07
N GLN A 24 -25.26 17.73 -11.99
CA GLN A 24 -25.78 17.64 -13.36
C GLN A 24 -25.85 16.18 -13.78
N ASN A 25 -27.03 15.67 -14.16
CA ASN A 25 -27.22 14.25 -14.49
C ASN A 25 -26.76 13.32 -13.36
N ALA A 26 -27.09 13.65 -12.11
CA ALA A 26 -26.59 12.98 -10.90
C ALA A 26 -26.88 11.46 -10.88
N ASN A 27 -28.05 11.03 -11.34
CA ASN A 27 -28.38 9.60 -11.42
C ASN A 27 -27.43 8.84 -12.34
N LEU A 28 -27.06 9.43 -13.49
CA LEU A 28 -26.09 8.86 -14.40
C LEU A 28 -24.68 8.89 -13.78
N PHE A 29 -24.31 10.00 -13.14
CA PHE A 29 -23.04 10.13 -12.44
C PHE A 29 -22.85 9.05 -11.38
N HIS A 30 -23.80 8.88 -10.46
CA HIS A 30 -23.73 7.84 -9.43
C HIS A 30 -23.88 6.43 -10.02
N GLY A 31 -24.67 6.26 -11.07
CA GLY A 31 -24.86 4.97 -11.72
C GLY A 31 -23.60 4.43 -12.41
N VAL A 32 -22.73 5.31 -12.96
CA VAL A 32 -21.47 4.84 -13.57
C VAL A 32 -20.38 4.52 -12.55
N LEU A 33 -20.42 5.12 -11.36
CA LEU A 33 -19.47 4.83 -10.29
C LEU A 33 -19.74 3.42 -9.75
N GLY A 34 -18.84 2.47 -10.06
CA GLY A 34 -19.05 1.05 -9.74
C GLY A 34 -20.08 0.34 -10.65
N GLY A 35 -20.55 0.99 -11.71
CA GLY A 35 -21.61 0.49 -12.59
C GLY A 35 -21.19 -0.57 -13.61
N LEU A 36 -19.96 -1.11 -13.52
CA LEU A 36 -19.44 -2.19 -14.38
C LEU A 36 -19.65 -1.95 -15.90
N GLY A 37 -19.59 -0.69 -16.34
CA GLY A 37 -19.76 -0.29 -17.74
C GLY A 37 -21.18 -0.42 -18.31
N GLN A 38 -22.19 -0.74 -17.49
CA GLN A 38 -23.55 -1.01 -17.95
C GLN A 38 -24.28 0.23 -18.52
N LEU A 39 -23.91 1.42 -18.05
CA LEU A 39 -24.59 2.68 -18.40
C LEU A 39 -23.84 3.51 -19.46
N GLY A 40 -22.69 3.02 -19.93
CA GLY A 40 -21.89 3.68 -20.96
C GLY A 40 -20.38 3.60 -20.71
N ILE A 41 -19.64 4.22 -21.61
CA ILE A 41 -18.17 4.29 -21.58
C ILE A 41 -17.76 5.65 -21.01
N ILE A 42 -17.01 5.65 -19.91
CA ILE A 42 -16.39 6.88 -19.38
C ILE A 42 -15.26 7.28 -20.32
N THR A 43 -15.42 8.39 -21.03
CA THR A 43 -14.43 8.92 -21.98
C THR A 43 -13.56 10.03 -21.38
N ARG A 44 -13.98 10.62 -20.26
CA ARG A 44 -13.22 11.62 -19.50
C ARG A 44 -13.63 11.60 -18.05
N ALA A 45 -12.67 11.72 -17.14
CA ALA A 45 -12.91 11.91 -15.71
C ALA A 45 -12.09 13.11 -15.21
N ARG A 46 -12.69 13.92 -14.31
CA ARG A 46 -11.96 14.92 -13.52
C ARG A 46 -11.65 14.31 -12.16
N ILE A 47 -10.37 14.23 -11.80
CA ILE A 47 -9.93 13.60 -10.56
C ILE A 47 -9.41 14.69 -9.63
N SER A 48 -9.83 14.68 -8.36
CA SER A 48 -9.30 15.59 -7.35
C SER A 48 -7.85 15.23 -7.03
N LEU A 49 -7.01 16.25 -6.87
CA LEU A 49 -5.59 16.09 -6.58
C LEU A 49 -5.27 16.68 -5.22
N GLU A 50 -4.29 16.08 -4.56
CA GLU A 50 -3.66 16.57 -3.34
C GLU A 50 -2.15 16.81 -3.57
N PRO A 51 -1.48 17.62 -2.74
CA PRO A 51 -0.03 17.75 -2.80
C PRO A 51 0.66 16.40 -2.62
N ALA A 52 1.51 16.02 -3.58
CA ALA A 52 2.21 14.74 -3.52
C ALA A 52 3.30 14.77 -2.43
N PRO A 53 3.28 13.82 -1.47
CA PRO A 53 4.39 13.64 -0.55
C PRO A 53 5.64 13.21 -1.32
N LYS A 54 6.82 13.49 -0.76
CA LYS A 54 8.09 13.10 -1.40
C LYS A 54 8.46 11.66 -1.08
N MET A 55 8.27 11.27 0.17
CA MET A 55 8.67 9.99 0.70
C MET A 55 7.51 9.35 1.45
N VAL A 56 7.57 8.03 1.57
CA VAL A 56 6.64 7.21 2.33
C VAL A 56 7.43 6.32 3.26
N LYS A 57 7.04 6.31 4.54
CA LYS A 57 7.46 5.26 5.46
C LYS A 57 6.50 4.09 5.33
N TRP A 58 7.00 2.99 4.80
CA TRP A 58 6.29 1.76 4.55
C TRP A 58 6.61 0.73 5.65
N ILE A 59 5.58 0.25 6.32
CA ILE A 59 5.70 -0.58 7.53
C ILE A 59 4.95 -1.90 7.33
N ARG A 60 5.53 -2.99 7.81
CA ARG A 60 4.89 -4.30 7.93
C ARG A 60 5.10 -4.88 9.31
N VAL A 61 4.03 -5.45 9.87
CA VAL A 61 4.05 -6.17 11.15
C VAL A 61 3.19 -7.44 11.05
N LEU A 62 3.50 -8.44 11.86
CA LEU A 62 2.81 -9.74 11.86
C LEU A 62 1.99 -9.97 13.12
N TYR A 63 0.89 -10.70 12.96
CA TYR A 63 0.00 -11.19 14.00
C TYR A 63 -0.19 -12.70 13.86
N SER A 64 -0.25 -13.41 14.98
CA SER A 64 -0.59 -14.83 15.04
C SER A 64 -2.08 -15.08 15.26
N ASP A 65 -2.81 -14.10 15.82
CA ASP A 65 -4.23 -14.18 16.11
C ASP A 65 -5.05 -13.24 15.21
N PHE A 66 -6.10 -13.78 14.59
CA PHE A 66 -6.96 -13.05 13.66
C PHE A 66 -7.78 -11.97 14.36
N SER A 67 -8.29 -12.27 15.55
CA SER A 67 -9.17 -11.35 16.29
C SER A 67 -8.40 -10.08 16.68
N THR A 68 -7.16 -10.26 17.13
CA THR A 68 -6.22 -9.18 17.44
C THR A 68 -5.87 -8.37 16.19
N PHE A 69 -5.57 -9.05 15.08
CA PHE A 69 -5.27 -8.40 13.79
C PHE A 69 -6.43 -7.49 13.30
N ILE A 70 -7.66 -7.99 13.32
CA ILE A 70 -8.84 -7.24 12.88
C ILE A 70 -9.15 -6.09 13.82
N ARG A 71 -9.12 -6.31 15.14
CA ARG A 71 -9.36 -5.25 16.14
C ARG A 71 -8.40 -4.08 15.94
N ASP A 72 -7.12 -4.37 15.72
CA ASP A 72 -6.10 -3.35 15.54
C ASP A 72 -6.26 -2.64 14.18
N GLN A 73 -6.65 -3.35 13.13
CA GLN A 73 -6.97 -2.73 11.84
C GLN A 73 -8.20 -1.80 11.93
N GLU A 74 -9.27 -2.23 12.60
CA GLU A 74 -10.48 -1.44 12.85
C GLU A 74 -10.21 -0.18 13.70
N HIS A 75 -9.33 -0.30 14.70
CA HIS A 75 -8.86 0.85 15.49
C HIS A 75 -8.15 1.88 14.60
N LEU A 76 -7.23 1.44 13.73
CA LEU A 76 -6.45 2.34 12.89
C LEU A 76 -7.31 3.08 11.85
N ILE A 77 -8.34 2.44 11.27
CA ILE A 77 -9.23 3.07 10.28
C ILE A 77 -10.26 4.02 10.91
N SER A 78 -10.57 3.85 12.20
CA SER A 78 -11.54 4.70 12.92
C SER A 78 -10.89 5.89 13.63
N ALA A 79 -9.60 5.77 13.98
CA ALA A 79 -8.86 6.83 14.63
C ALA A 79 -8.49 7.97 13.68
N LYS A 80 -8.41 9.19 14.22
CA LYS A 80 -7.95 10.38 13.49
C LYS A 80 -6.43 10.45 13.53
N ASN A 81 -5.83 11.03 12.48
CA ASN A 81 -4.38 11.25 12.38
C ASN A 81 -3.54 9.96 12.49
N THR A 82 -3.98 8.88 11.85
CA THR A 82 -3.25 7.61 11.79
C THR A 82 -2.37 7.51 10.53
N PHE A 83 -2.35 6.34 9.90
CA PHE A 83 -1.60 6.04 8.69
C PHE A 83 -2.40 6.49 7.46
N ASP A 84 -1.69 6.86 6.39
CA ASP A 84 -2.29 7.31 5.13
C ASP A 84 -2.66 6.13 4.22
N TYR A 85 -2.18 4.93 4.57
CA TYR A 85 -2.51 3.67 3.91
C TYR A 85 -2.54 2.54 4.95
N ILE A 86 -3.57 1.70 4.88
CA ILE A 86 -3.79 0.55 5.77
C ILE A 86 -4.33 -0.61 4.92
N GLU A 87 -3.59 -1.72 4.85
CA GLU A 87 -4.01 -2.96 4.21
C GLU A 87 -3.61 -4.18 5.04
N GLY A 88 -4.13 -5.34 4.64
CA GLY A 88 -4.00 -6.59 5.37
C GLY A 88 -3.83 -7.80 4.45
N PHE A 89 -2.96 -8.73 4.82
CA PHE A 89 -2.78 -10.00 4.12
C PHE A 89 -2.92 -11.20 5.06
N VAL A 90 -3.60 -12.24 4.59
CA VAL A 90 -3.59 -13.56 5.23
C VAL A 90 -2.50 -14.40 4.58
N ILE A 91 -1.61 -14.97 5.39
CA ILE A 91 -0.50 -15.79 4.91
C ILE A 91 -0.63 -17.19 5.48
N ILE A 92 -0.91 -18.16 4.59
CA ILE A 92 -1.20 -19.54 4.96
C ILE A 92 0.02 -20.41 4.66
N ASN A 93 0.43 -21.24 5.63
CA ASN A 93 1.41 -22.33 5.48
C ASN A 93 2.73 -21.93 4.78
N LYS A 94 3.16 -20.67 4.91
CA LYS A 94 4.37 -20.17 4.23
C LYS A 94 5.54 -20.11 5.20
N THR A 95 6.56 -20.92 4.94
CA THR A 95 7.85 -20.84 5.64
C THR A 95 8.75 -19.77 5.01
N GLY A 96 9.71 -19.23 5.77
CA GLY A 96 10.68 -18.26 5.24
C GLY A 96 10.09 -16.90 4.82
N LEU A 97 8.94 -16.51 5.37
CA LEU A 97 8.27 -15.24 5.10
C LEU A 97 9.20 -14.02 5.24
N LEU A 98 9.88 -13.94 6.38
CA LEU A 98 10.78 -12.83 6.68
C LEU A 98 12.00 -12.82 5.75
N ASN A 99 12.47 -13.99 5.30
CA ASN A 99 13.57 -14.08 4.32
C ASN A 99 13.18 -13.47 2.96
N ASN A 100 11.94 -13.66 2.52
CA ASN A 100 11.45 -13.06 1.28
C ASN A 100 11.25 -11.54 1.41
N TRP A 101 10.87 -11.04 2.57
CA TRP A 101 10.74 -9.60 2.79
C TRP A 101 12.09 -8.90 2.92
N ARG A 102 13.13 -9.58 3.39
CA ARG A 102 14.50 -9.02 3.47
C ARG A 102 15.09 -8.58 2.13
N SER A 103 14.57 -9.07 0.99
CA SER A 103 14.99 -8.54 -0.31
C SER A 103 14.49 -7.12 -0.58
N SER A 104 13.59 -6.61 0.25
CA SER A 104 12.91 -5.33 0.04
C SER A 104 12.76 -4.50 1.33
N PHE A 105 12.87 -5.08 2.53
CA PHE A 105 12.70 -4.40 3.81
C PHE A 105 13.86 -4.70 4.76
N ASN A 106 14.26 -3.70 5.54
CA ASN A 106 15.21 -3.90 6.63
C ASN A 106 14.44 -4.02 7.96
N PRO A 107 14.50 -5.15 8.69
CA PRO A 107 13.89 -5.25 10.02
C PRO A 107 14.58 -4.30 11.00
N GLN A 108 13.82 -3.74 11.94
CA GLN A 108 14.41 -2.92 13.01
C GLN A 108 15.31 -3.76 13.94
N ASP A 109 14.97 -5.03 14.18
CA ASP A 109 15.78 -5.98 14.94
C ASP A 109 16.02 -7.27 14.14
N LEU A 110 17.18 -7.35 13.48
CA LEU A 110 17.60 -8.50 12.69
C LEU A 110 17.69 -9.80 13.50
N VAL A 111 18.05 -9.72 14.78
CA VAL A 111 18.30 -10.89 15.64
C VAL A 111 16.98 -11.52 16.04
N GLN A 112 16.01 -10.73 16.49
CA GLN A 112 14.68 -11.25 16.84
C GLN A 112 13.88 -11.67 15.60
N ALA A 113 14.01 -10.94 14.49
CA ALA A 113 13.39 -11.33 13.22
C ALA A 113 13.92 -12.68 12.69
N ASN A 114 15.16 -13.07 13.02
CA ASN A 114 15.70 -14.39 12.66
C ASN A 114 15.09 -15.55 13.46
N GLN A 115 14.55 -15.27 14.65
CA GLN A 115 13.96 -16.28 15.52
C GLN A 115 12.48 -16.54 15.21
N PHE A 116 11.82 -15.61 14.52
CA PHE A 116 10.42 -15.78 14.15
C PHE A 116 10.26 -16.88 13.09
N GLN A 117 9.54 -17.93 13.47
CA GLN A 117 9.11 -18.99 12.57
C GLN A 117 7.58 -19.02 12.55
N SER A 118 7.01 -19.08 11.34
CA SER A 118 5.57 -19.28 11.19
C SER A 118 5.17 -20.72 11.54
N ASP A 119 6.09 -21.68 11.59
CA ASP A 119 5.86 -23.12 11.79
C ASP A 119 4.76 -23.72 10.89
N GLY A 120 4.56 -23.13 9.71
CA GLY A 120 3.45 -23.52 8.83
C GLY A 120 2.06 -23.11 9.33
N ARG A 121 1.95 -22.30 10.39
CA ARG A 121 0.69 -21.71 10.85
C ARG A 121 0.27 -20.54 9.98
N THR A 122 -1.03 -20.24 9.99
CA THR A 122 -1.57 -19.02 9.39
C THR A 122 -1.09 -17.80 10.19
N ILE A 123 -0.56 -16.81 9.48
CA ILE A 123 -0.08 -15.53 10.03
C ILE A 123 -0.78 -14.41 9.28
N TYR A 124 -1.06 -13.30 9.97
CA TYR A 124 -1.69 -12.12 9.40
C TYR A 124 -0.67 -10.98 9.33
N CYS A 125 -0.57 -10.33 8.19
CA CYS A 125 0.29 -9.16 8.00
C CYS A 125 -0.57 -7.91 7.96
N LEU A 126 -0.24 -6.94 8.81
CA LEU A 126 -0.74 -5.57 8.69
C LEU A 126 0.30 -4.74 7.96
N GLU A 127 -0.11 -4.11 6.86
CA GLU A 127 0.73 -3.24 6.05
C GLU A 127 0.25 -1.79 6.17
N LEU A 128 1.16 -0.89 6.51
CA LEU A 128 0.87 0.49 6.83
C LEU A 128 1.78 1.42 6.04
N ALA A 129 1.31 2.61 5.70
CA ALA A 129 2.18 3.64 5.14
C ALA A 129 1.88 5.03 5.73
N LYS A 130 2.94 5.80 5.98
CA LYS A 130 2.84 7.20 6.39
C LYS A 130 3.54 8.10 5.38
N ASN A 131 2.83 9.10 4.89
CA ASN A 131 3.34 10.11 3.97
C ASN A 131 4.25 11.09 4.71
N ILE A 132 5.45 11.31 4.18
CA ILE A 132 6.43 12.25 4.72
C ILE A 132 6.47 13.49 3.83
N ASN A 133 5.93 14.59 4.35
CA ASN A 133 5.98 15.90 3.72
C ASN A 133 7.22 16.66 4.20
N LEU A 134 8.23 16.76 3.33
CA LEU A 134 9.41 17.59 3.60
C LEU A 134 9.06 19.05 3.34
N GLU A 135 8.73 19.81 4.39
CA GLU A 135 8.58 21.26 4.25
C GLU A 135 9.94 21.92 3.92
N LYS A 136 9.90 22.94 3.05
CA LYS A 136 11.08 23.55 2.40
C LYS A 136 12.05 24.26 3.36
N ASN A 137 11.69 24.52 4.61
CA ASN A 137 12.49 25.36 5.52
C ASN A 137 13.19 24.60 6.65
N ASP A 138 13.07 23.28 6.70
CA ASP A 138 13.61 22.53 7.82
C ASP A 138 14.99 21.93 7.49
N ILE A 139 16.00 22.81 7.49
CA ILE A 139 17.43 22.44 7.43
C ILE A 139 17.76 21.42 8.55
N ILE A 140 17.00 21.47 9.66
CA ILE A 140 17.09 20.51 10.77
C ILE A 140 16.56 19.12 10.37
N TYR A 141 15.54 18.99 9.51
CA TYR A 141 15.09 17.68 9.03
C TYR A 141 16.05 17.08 8.01
N GLN A 142 16.65 17.90 7.13
CA GLN A 142 17.72 17.46 6.23
C GLN A 142 18.92 16.89 7.01
N LEU A 143 19.31 17.56 8.12
CA LEU A 143 20.39 17.08 8.99
C LEU A 143 19.98 15.87 9.86
N ARG A 144 18.72 15.78 10.31
CA ARG A 144 18.19 14.59 11.01
C ARG A 144 18.11 13.37 10.10
N HIS A 145 17.81 13.54 8.81
CA HIS A 145 17.75 12.44 7.85
C HIS A 145 19.12 11.78 7.61
N VAL A 146 20.21 12.54 7.79
CA VAL A 146 21.58 12.01 7.74
C VAL A 146 21.98 11.29 9.04
N MET A 147 21.29 11.50 10.17
CA MET A 147 21.79 11.09 11.49
C MET A 147 20.85 10.26 12.38
N THR A 148 19.53 10.20 12.19
CA THR A 148 18.66 9.44 13.10
C THR A 148 17.41 8.89 12.41
N HIS A 149 17.13 7.60 12.62
CA HIS A 149 15.85 6.92 12.40
C HIS A 149 14.74 7.48 13.31
N GLN A 150 14.47 8.79 13.30
CA GLN A 150 13.43 9.38 14.13
C GLN A 150 12.10 9.38 13.36
N SER A 151 11.28 8.38 13.67
CA SER A 151 9.84 8.41 13.39
C SER A 151 9.17 9.61 14.05
N SER A 152 8.14 10.14 13.41
CA SER A 152 7.30 11.17 14.02
C SER A 152 6.67 10.60 15.32
N THR A 153 6.49 11.42 16.35
CA THR A 153 5.93 10.98 17.64
C THR A 153 4.59 10.28 17.49
N ILE A 154 3.76 10.74 16.54
CA ILE A 154 2.44 10.17 16.24
C ILE A 154 2.54 8.74 15.68
N GLU A 155 3.53 8.44 14.83
CA GLU A 155 3.74 7.07 14.33
C GLU A 155 4.14 6.12 15.46
N ILE A 156 5.03 6.55 16.35
CA ILE A 156 5.49 5.76 17.50
C ILE A 156 4.30 5.50 18.44
N GLU A 157 3.49 6.53 18.72
CA GLU A 157 2.27 6.42 19.51
C GLU A 157 1.27 5.46 18.87
N ASN A 158 1.04 5.56 17.56
CA ASN A 158 0.12 4.68 16.85
C ASN A 158 0.60 3.22 16.85
N LEU A 159 1.89 2.97 16.60
CA LEU A 159 2.46 1.61 16.61
C LEU A 159 2.49 1.01 18.03
N SER A 160 2.76 1.81 19.06
CA SER A 160 2.81 1.33 20.45
C SER A 160 1.46 0.92 21.01
N GLN A 161 0.36 1.34 20.39
CA GLN A 161 -1.01 0.90 20.74
C GLN A 161 -1.38 -0.44 20.12
N LEU A 162 -0.59 -0.95 19.17
CA LEU A 162 -0.88 -2.19 18.45
C LEU A 162 -0.30 -3.41 19.15
N SER A 163 -0.94 -4.55 18.97
CA SER A 163 -0.63 -5.83 19.60
C SER A 163 0.07 -6.81 18.63
N TYR A 164 0.81 -6.29 17.65
CA TYR A 164 1.60 -7.12 16.73
C TYR A 164 2.78 -7.79 17.45
N ILE A 165 3.33 -8.83 16.81
CA ILE A 165 4.52 -9.52 17.31
C ILE A 165 5.72 -8.58 17.15
N SER A 166 6.21 -8.00 18.25
CA SER A 166 7.16 -6.88 18.21
C SER A 166 8.43 -7.15 17.41
N SER A 167 8.92 -8.39 17.39
CA SER A 167 10.10 -8.83 16.62
C SER A 167 9.91 -8.83 15.09
N THR A 168 8.69 -8.55 14.62
CA THR A 168 8.31 -8.59 13.20
C THR A 168 8.08 -7.20 12.61
N LEU A 169 8.56 -6.14 13.27
CA LEU A 169 8.47 -4.78 12.75
C LEU A 169 9.52 -4.53 11.66
N PHE A 170 9.03 -4.41 10.42
CA PHE A 170 9.81 -4.00 9.26
C PHE A 170 9.43 -2.60 8.84
N VAL A 171 10.44 -1.76 8.59
CA VAL A 171 10.23 -0.38 8.14
C VAL A 171 11.16 -0.12 6.97
N LEU A 172 10.62 0.52 5.93
CA LEU A 172 11.35 0.95 4.75
C LEU A 172 10.90 2.37 4.39
N GLU A 173 11.84 3.23 4.02
CA GLU A 173 11.52 4.53 3.44
C GLU A 173 11.78 4.48 1.93
N VAL A 174 10.76 4.85 1.14
CA VAL A 174 10.80 4.87 -0.32
C VAL A 174 10.18 6.16 -0.84
N SER A 175 10.39 6.50 -2.11
CA SER A 175 9.65 7.62 -2.72
C SER A 175 8.16 7.29 -2.82
N TYR A 176 7.33 8.34 -2.88
CA TYR A 176 5.88 8.16 -3.03
C TYR A 176 5.50 7.36 -4.28
N VAL A 177 6.20 7.58 -5.39
CA VAL A 177 5.95 6.87 -6.65
C VAL A 177 6.35 5.40 -6.54
N GLU A 178 7.51 5.09 -5.96
CA GLU A 178 7.92 3.69 -5.76
C GLU A 178 6.94 2.92 -4.87
N PHE A 179 6.39 3.57 -3.84
CA PHE A 179 5.34 2.97 -3.02
C PHE A 179 4.08 2.68 -3.83
N LEU A 180 3.57 3.65 -4.59
CA LEU A 180 2.37 3.48 -5.42
C LEU A 180 2.55 2.42 -6.51
N ASP A 181 3.74 2.33 -7.10
CA ASP A 181 4.07 1.42 -8.21
C ASP A 181 4.66 0.07 -7.75
N ARG A 182 4.64 -0.23 -6.44
CA ARG A 182 5.27 -1.43 -5.84
C ARG A 182 4.82 -2.77 -6.45
N VAL A 183 3.60 -2.82 -7.01
CA VAL A 183 3.04 -4.03 -7.62
C VAL A 183 3.63 -4.26 -9.03
N HIS A 184 3.98 -3.21 -9.76
CA HIS A 184 4.57 -3.33 -11.10
C HIS A 184 5.92 -4.06 -11.08
N VAL A 185 6.73 -3.86 -10.03
CA VAL A 185 7.96 -4.63 -9.80
C VAL A 185 7.69 -6.13 -9.73
N SER A 186 6.57 -6.54 -9.14
CA SER A 186 6.16 -7.94 -9.03
C SER A 186 5.64 -8.50 -10.36
N GLU A 187 4.97 -7.66 -11.17
CA GLU A 187 4.55 -7.99 -12.53
C GLU A 187 5.78 -8.31 -13.41
N ILE A 188 6.79 -7.43 -13.43
CA ILE A 188 8.02 -7.63 -14.23
C ILE A 188 8.74 -8.91 -13.82
N LYS A 189 8.87 -9.20 -12.51
CA LYS A 189 9.52 -10.42 -12.03
C LYS A 189 8.84 -11.69 -12.57
N ARG A 190 7.52 -11.69 -12.76
CA ARG A 190 6.80 -12.82 -13.37
C ARG A 190 7.07 -12.94 -14.87
N LEU A 191 7.20 -11.82 -15.58
CA LEU A 191 7.50 -11.80 -17.01
C LEU A 191 8.92 -12.26 -17.33
N VAL A 192 9.91 -11.89 -16.49
CA VAL A 192 11.31 -12.30 -16.67
C VAL A 192 11.55 -13.74 -16.22
N GLY A 193 10.75 -14.25 -15.26
CA GLY A 193 10.89 -15.59 -14.69
C GLY A 193 10.41 -16.76 -15.56
N SER A 194 9.77 -16.53 -16.71
CA SER A 194 9.32 -17.60 -17.62
C SER A 194 10.38 -18.01 -18.68
N SER A 195 11.58 -17.44 -18.61
CA SER A 195 12.67 -17.74 -19.54
C SER A 195 13.83 -18.42 -18.80
N THR A 196 13.72 -19.72 -18.52
CA THR A 196 14.89 -20.52 -18.14
C THR A 196 15.59 -20.97 -19.41
N PRO A 197 16.83 -20.54 -19.72
CA PRO A 197 17.62 -21.23 -20.73
C PRO A 197 17.98 -22.61 -20.16
N MET A 198 17.65 -23.66 -20.90
CA MET A 198 18.19 -25.00 -20.67
C MET A 198 19.71 -24.89 -20.52
N ALA A 199 20.22 -25.28 -19.35
CA ALA A 199 21.64 -25.47 -19.14
C ALA A 199 22.18 -26.40 -20.23
N GLN A 200 23.10 -25.91 -21.06
CA GLN A 200 23.91 -26.78 -21.90
C GLN A 200 24.76 -27.64 -20.97
N SER A 201 24.49 -28.94 -21.05
CA SER A 201 25.34 -29.99 -20.47
C SER A 201 26.75 -29.86 -21.02
N PHE A 202 27.73 -29.66 -20.14
CA PHE A 202 29.11 -30.00 -20.46
C PHE A 202 29.16 -31.51 -20.73
N ARG A 203 29.56 -31.89 -21.95
CA ARG A 203 30.04 -33.23 -22.28
C ARG A 203 31.54 -33.17 -22.54
N SER A 204 32.22 -34.10 -21.87
CA SER A 204 33.60 -34.62 -22.00
C SER A 204 34.74 -33.63 -21.95
#